data_AF-A0A654TV41-F1
#
_entry.id   AF-A0A654TV41-F1
#
_cell.length_a   1.000
_cell.length_b   1.000
_cell.length_c   1.000
_cell.angle_alpha   90.00
_cell.angle_beta   90.00
_cell.angle_gamma   90.00
#
_symmetry.space_group_name_H-M   'P 1'
#
loop_
_entity.id
_entity.type
_entity.pdbx_description
1 polymer ?
#
loop_
_entity_poly.entity_id
_entity_poly.type
_entity_poly.pdbx_seq_one_letter_code
_entity_poly.pdbx_strand_id
1 'polypeptide(L)'
;MGPHFSFSWYRGSPIGRERKTEELSRASVEDINIDGHSGFIAIGNEPSLGDSLCEVGIQFSDDFIEWSVSFSQKPFPLPCDIAKELTRQSIANSK
;
A
#
# COMPACT_ATOMS: atom_id res chain seq x y z
N MET A 1 7.37 -14.87 13.72
CA MET A 1 7.15 -14.44 12.33
C MET A 1 7.79 -13.07 12.18
N GLY A 2 8.43 -12.79 11.03
CA GLY A 2 9.10 -11.51 10.78
C GLY A 2 8.16 -10.49 10.13
N PRO A 3 8.65 -9.30 9.75
CA PRO A 3 7.89 -8.38 8.93
C PRO A 3 7.63 -8.99 7.54
N HIS A 4 6.49 -8.65 6.95
CA HIS A 4 6.07 -9.15 5.65
C HIS A 4 5.89 -7.99 4.66
N PHE A 5 6.44 -8.18 3.47
CA PHE A 5 6.40 -7.21 2.39
C PHE A 5 5.97 -7.93 1.12
N SER A 6 4.96 -7.43 0.44
CA SER A 6 4.55 -7.94 -0.87
C SER A 6 4.42 -6.82 -1.88
N PHE A 7 4.88 -7.13 -3.09
CA PHE A 7 4.69 -6.31 -4.28
C PHE A 7 3.76 -7.06 -5.24
N SER A 8 2.71 -6.38 -5.68
CA SER A 8 1.75 -6.89 -6.65
C SER A 8 1.67 -5.94 -7.84
N TRP A 9 1.56 -6.51 -9.05
CA TRP A 9 1.27 -5.74 -10.27
C TRP A 9 0.05 -6.35 -10.96
N TYR A 10 -1.00 -5.53 -11.08
CA TYR A 10 -2.27 -5.94 -11.65
C TYR A 10 -2.43 -5.35 -13.05
N ARG A 11 -2.27 -6.20 -14.07
CA ARG A 11 -2.35 -5.81 -15.48
C ARG A 11 -3.80 -5.69 -15.96
N GLY A 12 -4.16 -4.58 -16.61
CA GLY A 12 -5.49 -4.30 -17.16
C GLY A 12 -6.61 -4.25 -16.11
N SER A 13 -6.25 -4.01 -14.84
CA SER A 13 -7.18 -4.04 -13.72
C SER A 13 -7.44 -2.63 -13.21
N PRO A 14 -8.71 -2.22 -13.05
CA PRO A 14 -9.02 -0.90 -12.53
C PRO A 14 -8.70 -0.81 -11.04
N ILE A 15 -7.81 0.12 -10.65
CA ILE A 15 -7.45 0.35 -9.24
C ILE A 15 -8.67 0.64 -8.35
N GLY A 16 -9.71 1.26 -8.91
CA GLY A 16 -10.95 1.55 -8.18
C GLY A 16 -11.71 0.30 -7.73
N ARG A 17 -11.47 -0.87 -8.34
CA ARG A 17 -12.00 -2.14 -7.83
C ARG A 17 -11.26 -2.56 -6.55
N GLU A 18 -9.94 -2.43 -6.55
CA GLU A 18 -9.11 -2.78 -5.39
C GLU A 18 -9.39 -1.86 -4.21
N ARG A 19 -9.47 -0.55 -4.46
CA ARG A 19 -9.83 0.43 -3.44
C ARG A 19 -11.13 0.06 -2.70
N LYS A 20 -12.16 -0.40 -3.43
CA LYS A 20 -13.43 -0.82 -2.81
C LYS A 20 -13.28 -2.03 -1.90
N THR A 21 -12.38 -2.96 -2.22
CA THR A 21 -12.06 -4.11 -1.36
C THR A 21 -11.38 -3.64 -0.07
N GLU A 22 -10.44 -2.72 -0.21
CA GLU A 22 -9.72 -2.14 0.92
C GLU A 22 -10.66 -1.34 1.84
N GLU A 23 -11.60 -0.57 1.28
CA GLU A 23 -12.61 0.18 2.03
C GLU A 23 -13.55 -0.72 2.88
N LEU A 24 -13.65 -2.01 2.55
CA LEU A 24 -14.44 -2.98 3.32
C LEU A 24 -13.68 -3.60 4.50
N SER A 25 -12.34 -3.58 4.47
CA SER A 25 -11.52 -4.39 5.38
C SER A 25 -10.46 -3.61 6.16
N ARG A 26 -10.13 -2.38 5.74
CA ARG A 26 -9.12 -1.54 6.39
C ARG A 26 -9.74 -0.52 7.34
N ALA A 27 -8.92 -0.06 8.27
CA ALA A 27 -9.31 0.96 9.23
C ALA A 27 -9.50 2.33 8.55
N SER A 28 -8.68 2.63 7.54
CA SER A 28 -8.86 3.80 6.68
C SER A 28 -8.36 3.52 5.26
N VAL A 29 -8.95 4.23 4.29
CA VAL A 29 -8.49 4.29 2.90
C VAL A 29 -8.57 5.74 2.43
N GLU A 30 -7.42 6.30 2.04
CA GLU A 30 -7.28 7.71 1.68
C GLU A 30 -6.68 7.84 0.28
N ASP A 31 -6.99 8.95 -0.40
CA ASP A 31 -6.34 9.27 -1.68
C ASP A 31 -4.89 9.68 -1.46
N ILE A 32 -4.01 9.25 -2.35
CA ILE A 32 -2.60 9.64 -2.34
C ILE A 32 -2.10 9.95 -3.76
N ASN A 33 -1.13 10.86 -3.84
CA ASN A 33 -0.34 11.09 -5.05
C ASN A 33 1.15 10.96 -4.71
N ILE A 34 1.88 10.16 -5.49
CA ILE A 34 3.33 9.97 -5.36
C ILE A 34 3.94 10.22 -6.72
N ASP A 35 4.82 11.22 -6.82
CA ASP A 35 5.54 11.59 -8.04
C ASP A 35 4.63 11.74 -9.28
N GLY A 36 3.42 12.29 -9.09
CA GLY A 36 2.45 12.52 -10.17
C GLY A 36 1.52 11.34 -10.44
N HIS A 37 1.74 10.18 -9.81
CA HIS A 37 0.84 9.04 -9.92
C HIS A 37 -0.18 9.03 -8.78
N SER A 38 -1.47 8.94 -9.12
CA SER A 38 -2.56 8.88 -8.15
C SER A 38 -2.90 7.45 -7.76
N GLY A 39 -3.42 7.28 -6.56
CA GLY A 39 -3.89 6.00 -6.06
C GLY A 39 -4.48 6.10 -4.66
N PHE A 40 -4.29 5.07 -3.86
CA PHE A 40 -4.79 5.02 -2.49
C PHE A 40 -3.72 4.56 -1.51
N ILE A 41 -3.92 4.94 -0.24
CA ILE A 41 -3.21 4.39 0.90
C ILE A 41 -4.23 3.81 1.88
N ALA A 42 -4.01 2.59 2.33
CA ALA A 42 -4.92 1.88 3.22
C ALA A 42 -4.19 1.40 4.47
N ILE A 43 -4.81 1.59 5.64
CA ILE A 43 -4.20 1.29 6.94
C ILE A 43 -4.95 0.15 7.61
N GLY A 44 -4.24 -0.93 7.94
CA GLY A 44 -4.77 -2.00 8.78
C GLY A 44 -4.31 -1.84 10.23
N ASN A 45 -5.28 -1.94 11.15
CA ASN A 45 -5.05 -1.83 12.59
C ASN A 45 -5.25 -3.19 13.26
N GLU A 46 -4.29 -3.60 14.08
CA GLU A 46 -4.40 -4.78 14.93
C GLU A 46 -4.50 -4.34 16.41
N PRO A 47 -5.45 -4.84 17.22
CA PRO A 47 -5.69 -4.34 18.58
C PRO A 47 -4.45 -4.33 19.49
N SER A 48 -3.53 -5.28 19.30
CA SER A 48 -2.30 -5.39 20.09
C SER A 48 -1.12 -4.62 19.50
N LEU A 49 -1.14 -4.30 18.20
CA LEU A 49 -0.02 -3.72 17.48
C LEU A 49 -0.26 -2.25 17.08
N GLY A 50 -1.51 -1.81 16.97
CA GLY A 50 -1.88 -0.54 16.36
C GLY A 50 -1.85 -0.63 14.84
N ASP A 51 -1.49 0.46 14.18
CA ASP A 51 -1.38 0.53 12.71
C ASP A 51 -0.15 -0.25 12.25
N SER A 52 -0.35 -1.54 12.04
CA SER A 52 0.71 -2.53 11.77
C SER A 52 0.74 -3.01 10.33
N LEU A 53 -0.24 -2.63 9.52
CA LEU A 53 -0.35 -2.91 8.08
C LEU A 53 -0.53 -1.58 7.33
N CYS A 54 0.18 -1.41 6.23
CA CYS A 54 -0.09 -0.34 5.28
C CYS A 54 0.03 -0.83 3.85
N GLU A 55 -0.93 -0.44 3.02
CA GLU A 55 -1.02 -0.80 1.61
C GLU A 55 -1.08 0.47 0.76
N VAL A 56 -0.24 0.53 -0.28
CA VAL A 56 -0.21 1.66 -1.22
C VAL A 56 -0.41 1.13 -2.62
N GLY A 57 -1.58 1.39 -3.19
CA GLY A 57 -1.89 1.14 -4.59
C GLY A 57 -1.67 2.39 -5.43
N ILE A 58 -0.94 2.29 -6.55
CA ILE A 58 -0.68 3.41 -7.47
C ILE A 58 -1.01 3.06 -8.91
N GLN A 59 -1.75 3.94 -9.60
CA GLN A 59 -2.13 3.81 -11.00
C GLN A 59 -0.92 3.93 -11.94
N PHE A 60 -0.86 3.02 -12.91
CA PHE A 60 0.10 2.99 -14.01
C PHE A 60 -0.63 2.71 -15.33
N SER A 61 -1.08 3.76 -16.03
CA SER A 61 -1.86 3.64 -17.27
C SER A 61 -3.11 2.77 -17.09
N ASP A 62 -3.19 1.58 -17.70
CA ASP A 62 -4.32 0.63 -17.54
C ASP A 62 -4.08 -0.41 -16.42
N ASP A 63 -2.94 -0.31 -15.75
CA ASP A 63 -2.48 -1.21 -14.68
C ASP A 63 -2.41 -0.45 -13.34
N PHE A 64 -2.18 -1.19 -12.25
CA PHE A 64 -1.69 -0.58 -11.02
C PHE A 64 -0.70 -1.50 -10.30
N ILE A 65 0.17 -0.90 -9.49
CA ILE A 65 1.05 -1.61 -8.57
C ILE A 65 0.56 -1.43 -7.15
N GLU A 66 0.88 -2.38 -6.28
CA GLU A 66 0.57 -2.30 -4.87
C GLU A 66 1.73 -2.82 -4.03
N TRP A 67 2.10 -2.04 -3.01
CA TRP A 67 2.96 -2.49 -1.93
C TRP A 67 2.12 -2.72 -0.68
N SER A 68 2.26 -3.88 -0.05
CA SER A 68 1.70 -4.19 1.27
C SER A 68 2.82 -4.46 2.26
N VAL A 69 2.83 -3.72 3.37
CA VAL A 69 3.85 -3.77 4.43
C VAL A 69 3.18 -4.07 5.75
N SER A 70 3.54 -5.18 6.39
CA SER A 70 3.00 -5.55 7.69
C SER A 70 4.03 -6.02 8.71
N PHE A 71 3.73 -5.75 9.97
CA PHE A 71 4.53 -6.18 11.12
C PHE A 71 3.67 -7.00 12.08
N SER A 72 4.29 -8.03 12.66
CA SER A 72 3.64 -8.92 13.63
C SER A 72 4.15 -8.75 15.07
N GLN A 73 5.13 -7.86 15.30
CA GLN A 73 5.73 -7.65 16.62
C GLN A 73 6.39 -6.27 16.73
N LYS A 74 6.18 -5.58 17.86
CA LYS A 74 6.84 -4.30 18.21
C LYS A 74 8.29 -4.48 18.71
N PRO A 75 9.16 -3.46 18.59
CA PRO A 75 8.90 -2.19 17.91
C PRO A 75 9.05 -2.32 16.39
N PHE A 76 8.30 -1.50 15.64
CA PHE A 76 8.43 -1.37 14.19
C PHE A 76 8.30 0.11 13.79
N PRO A 77 8.95 0.53 12.69
CA PRO A 77 8.74 1.85 12.10
C PRO A 77 7.32 1.98 11.52
N LEU A 78 6.89 3.19 11.19
CA LEU A 78 5.57 3.41 10.58
C LEU A 78 5.47 2.64 9.24
N PRO A 79 4.54 1.66 9.12
CA PRO A 79 4.46 0.84 7.90
C PRO A 79 4.18 1.66 6.64
N CYS A 80 3.40 2.74 6.77
CA CYS A 80 3.07 3.62 5.65
C CYS A 80 4.24 4.45 5.13
N ASP A 81 5.20 4.83 5.96
CA ASP A 81 6.40 5.53 5.49
C ASP A 81 7.24 4.61 4.61
N ILE A 82 7.34 3.32 5.00
CA ILE A 82 8.02 2.31 4.21
C ILE A 82 7.27 2.02 2.91
N ALA A 83 5.95 1.83 2.96
CA ALA A 83 5.15 1.55 1.77
C ALA A 83 5.23 2.71 0.75
N LYS A 84 5.18 3.98 1.21
CA LYS A 84 5.36 5.16 0.36
C LYS A 84 6.75 5.20 -0.28
N GLU A 85 7.81 4.92 0.48
CA GLU A 85 9.17 4.92 -0.05
C GLU A 85 9.39 3.79 -1.07
N LEU A 86 8.91 2.58 -0.78
CA LEU A 86 8.96 1.47 -1.73
C LEU A 86 8.24 1.80 -3.04
N THR A 87 7.05 2.39 -2.95
CA THR A 87 6.28 2.84 -4.11
C THR A 87 7.00 3.95 -4.89
N ARG A 88 7.57 4.93 -4.20
CA ARG A 88 8.38 6.00 -4.81
C ARG A 88 9.56 5.42 -5.60
N GLN A 89 10.26 4.44 -5.03
CA GLN A 89 11.35 3.74 -5.71
C GLN A 89 10.87 2.92 -6.90
N SER A 90 9.71 2.25 -6.80
CA SER A 90 9.12 1.53 -7.93
C SER A 90 8.82 2.47 -9.11
N ILE A 91 8.26 3.67 -8.85
CA ILE A 91 8.01 4.70 -9.86
C ILE A 91 9.34 5.19 -10.47
N ALA A 92 10.32 5.52 -9.62
CA ALA A 92 11.60 6.05 -10.09
C ALA A 92 12.38 5.08 -11.00
N ASN A 93 12.18 3.77 -10.81
CA ASN A 93 12.89 2.70 -11.52
C ASN A 93 12.05 2.00 -12.61
N SER A 94 10.84 2.48 -12.93
CA SER A 94 9.97 1.87 -13.95
C SER A 94 10.30 2.28 -15.40
N LYS A 95 11.56 2.65 -15.68
CA LYS A 95 12.01 3.18 -16.98
C LYS A 95 12.40 2.08 -17.96
#